data_AF-A0A176YPF3-F1
#
_entry.id   AF-A0A176YPF3-F1
#
_cell.length_a   1.000
_cell.length_b   1.000
_cell.length_c   1.000
_cell.angle_alpha   90.00
_cell.angle_beta   90.00
_cell.angle_gamma   90.00
#
_symmetry.space_group_name_H-M   'P 1'
#
loop_
_entity.id
_entity.type
_entity.pdbx_description
1 polymer ?
#
loop_
_entity_poly.entity_id
_entity_poly.type
_entity_poly.pdbx_seq_one_letter_code
_entity_poly.pdbx_strand_id
1 'polypeptide(L)'
;MNEVHSMTTGADPLIEESRWLTAALQERAHEIWIWCFSPRERIDYIRKNRSQFEFHSYGHLVDVVRGRCFNGCALKLINWRNRVRVNMWRAASAFCIATWSLIIFIAIWLLS
;
A
#
# COMPACT_ATOMS: atom_id res chain seq x y z
N MET A 1 -5.79 51.66 -18.97
CA MET A 1 -4.82 51.24 -17.94
C MET A 1 -4.96 49.75 -17.81
N ASN A 2 -3.92 49.03 -18.24
CA ASN A 2 -3.91 47.59 -18.45
C ASN A 2 -3.52 46.89 -17.16
N GLU A 3 -4.42 46.08 -16.61
CA GLU A 3 -4.06 44.94 -15.77
C GLU A 3 -4.86 43.74 -16.28
N VAL A 4 -4.16 42.65 -16.59
CA VAL A 4 -4.41 41.29 -16.07
C VAL A 4 -3.67 40.29 -16.98
N HIS A 5 -2.58 39.79 -16.38
CA HIS A 5 -2.09 38.42 -16.42
C HIS A 5 -1.45 37.88 -17.70
N SER A 6 -0.12 38.10 -17.74
CA SER A 6 0.90 37.06 -17.89
C SER A 6 0.43 35.72 -18.47
N MET A 7 0.50 35.67 -19.79
CA MET A 7 0.64 34.45 -20.57
C MET A 7 2.08 33.92 -20.37
N THR A 8 2.30 33.12 -19.32
CA THR A 8 3.48 32.27 -19.21
C THR A 8 3.03 30.81 -19.21
N THR A 9 3.15 30.22 -20.39
CA THR A 9 3.18 28.77 -20.62
C THR A 9 4.45 28.22 -19.98
N GLY A 10 4.45 28.09 -18.65
CA GLY A 10 5.49 27.43 -17.87
C GLY A 10 4.78 26.77 -16.70
N ALA A 11 4.73 25.45 -16.68
CA ALA A 11 4.13 24.72 -15.58
C ALA A 11 4.78 25.19 -14.26
N ASP A 12 3.96 25.63 -13.30
CA ASP A 12 4.42 25.95 -11.95
C ASP A 12 5.24 24.75 -11.44
N PRO A 13 6.51 24.95 -11.05
CA PRO A 13 7.39 23.85 -10.65
C PRO A 13 6.77 22.98 -9.55
N LEU A 14 5.92 23.55 -8.67
CA LEU A 14 5.23 22.81 -7.62
C LEU A 14 4.14 21.87 -8.16
N ILE A 15 3.47 22.26 -9.24
CA ILE A 15 2.45 21.43 -9.90
C ILE A 15 3.12 20.25 -10.60
N GLU A 16 4.23 20.50 -11.32
CA GLU A 16 5.01 19.41 -11.90
C GLU A 16 5.55 18.49 -10.79
N GLU A 17 5.96 19.08 -9.66
CA GLU A 17 6.49 18.32 -8.53
C GLU A 17 5.47 17.32 -7.96
N SER A 18 4.26 17.83 -7.67
CA SER A 18 3.16 17.02 -7.17
C SER A 18 2.70 15.93 -8.15
N ARG A 19 2.80 16.20 -9.46
CA ARG A 19 2.37 15.26 -10.50
C ARG A 19 3.30 14.06 -10.57
N TRP A 20 4.62 14.27 -10.56
CA TRP A 20 5.57 13.15 -10.58
C TRP A 20 5.46 12.30 -9.31
N LEU A 21 5.26 12.93 -8.14
CA LEU A 21 5.03 12.23 -6.88
C LEU A 21 3.82 11.31 -6.96
N THR A 22 2.72 11.81 -7.53
CA THR A 22 1.48 11.05 -7.66
C THR A 22 1.65 9.87 -8.61
N ALA A 23 2.31 10.07 -9.76
CA ALA A 23 2.60 9.01 -10.72
C ALA A 23 3.49 7.92 -10.11
N ALA A 24 4.56 8.29 -9.41
CA ALA A 24 5.45 7.35 -8.74
C ALA A 24 4.72 6.54 -7.64
N LEU A 25 3.79 7.18 -6.92
CA LEU A 25 2.98 6.50 -5.91
C LEU A 25 2.01 5.48 -6.54
N GLN A 26 1.41 5.83 -7.68
CA GLN A 26 0.51 4.95 -8.41
C GLN A 26 1.25 3.73 -8.98
N GLU A 27 2.44 3.94 -9.54
CA GLU A 27 3.29 2.85 -10.04
C GLU A 27 3.66 1.89 -8.91
N ARG A 28 4.12 2.41 -7.77
CA ARG A 28 4.43 1.60 -6.59
C ARG A 28 3.22 0.83 -6.07
N ALA A 29 2.04 1.44 -6.08
CA ALA A 29 0.81 0.77 -5.69
C ALA A 29 0.45 -0.36 -6.67
N HIS A 30 0.66 -0.15 -7.97
CA HIS A 30 0.45 -1.16 -8.99
C HIS A 30 1.40 -2.35 -8.83
N GLU A 31 2.68 -2.11 -8.57
CA GLU A 31 3.64 -3.17 -8.26
C GLU A 31 3.20 -3.98 -7.04
N ILE A 32 2.81 -3.31 -5.96
CA ILE A 32 2.29 -3.97 -4.76
C ILE A 32 1.05 -4.81 -5.10
N TRP A 33 0.15 -4.25 -5.90
CA TRP A 33 -1.08 -4.90 -6.32
C TRP A 33 -0.82 -6.20 -7.09
N ILE A 34 0.16 -6.19 -8.00
CA ILE A 34 0.55 -7.36 -8.79
C ILE A 34 1.30 -8.38 -7.93
N TRP A 35 2.35 -7.95 -7.23
CA TRP A 35 3.32 -8.86 -6.64
C TRP A 35 2.95 -9.34 -5.23
N CYS A 36 2.18 -8.55 -4.48
CA CYS A 36 1.88 -8.85 -3.08
C CYS A 36 0.47 -9.41 -2.84
N PHE A 37 -0.41 -9.41 -3.85
CA PHE A 37 -1.77 -9.93 -3.70
C PHE A 37 -2.06 -11.01 -4.75
N SER A 38 -2.59 -12.13 -4.30
CA SER A 38 -3.24 -13.12 -5.16
C SER A 38 -4.56 -12.58 -5.72
N PRO A 39 -5.09 -13.14 -6.84
CA PRO A 39 -6.39 -12.73 -7.38
C PRO A 39 -7.52 -12.79 -6.35
N ARG A 40 -7.51 -13.78 -5.44
CA ARG A 40 -8.49 -13.91 -4.37
C ARG A 40 -8.39 -12.76 -3.37
N GLU A 41 -7.18 -12.44 -2.91
CA GLU A 41 -6.95 -11.34 -1.97
C GLU A 41 -7.27 -9.97 -2.60
N ARG A 42 -7.02 -9.81 -3.90
CA ARG A 42 -7.43 -8.60 -4.64
C ARG A 42 -8.95 -8.42 -4.63
N ILE A 43 -9.72 -9.50 -4.88
CA ILE A 43 -11.18 -9.47 -4.78
C ILE A 43 -11.62 -9.08 -3.37
N ASP A 44 -11.03 -9.69 -2.34
CA ASP A 44 -11.38 -9.40 -0.95
C ASP A 44 -11.01 -7.96 -0.55
N TYR A 45 -9.87 -7.47 -1.04
CA TYR A 45 -9.46 -6.08 -0.84
C TYR A 45 -10.42 -5.10 -1.52
N ILE A 46 -10.80 -5.36 -2.79
CA ILE A 46 -11.78 -4.55 -3.54
C ILE A 46 -13.10 -4.54 -2.79
N ARG A 47 -13.58 -5.68 -2.30
CA ARG A 47 -14.84 -5.74 -1.52
C ARG A 47 -14.78 -4.90 -0.26
N LYS A 48 -13.70 -4.99 0.51
CA LYS A 48 -13.50 -4.21 1.76
C LYS A 48 -13.34 -2.71 1.50
N ASN A 49 -12.81 -2.34 0.33
CA ASN A 49 -12.48 -0.96 -0.02
C ASN A 49 -13.28 -0.46 -1.22
N ARG A 50 -14.49 -0.98 -1.46
CA ARG A 50 -15.24 -0.80 -2.71
C ARG A 50 -15.38 0.65 -3.14
N SER A 51 -15.53 1.58 -2.18
CA SER A 51 -15.65 3.03 -2.42
C SER A 51 -14.40 3.69 -3.00
N GLN A 52 -13.24 3.04 -2.95
CA GLN A 52 -11.99 3.56 -3.51
C GLN A 52 -11.73 3.12 -4.95
N PHE A 53 -12.61 2.29 -5.50
CA PHE A 53 -12.46 1.73 -6.84
C PHE A 53 -13.60 2.22 -7.73
N GLU A 54 -13.25 2.64 -8.95
CA GLU A 54 -14.21 3.02 -9.97
C GLU A 54 -14.13 2.08 -11.17
N PHE A 55 -15.23 1.37 -11.43
CA PHE A 55 -15.31 0.38 -12.50
C PHE A 55 -16.28 0.86 -13.58
N HIS A 56 -15.75 1.16 -14.75
CA HIS A 56 -16.52 1.59 -15.92
C HIS A 56 -17.18 0.42 -16.66
N SER A 57 -16.69 -0.80 -16.46
CA SER A 57 -17.24 -2.02 -17.06
C SER A 57 -16.84 -3.25 -16.25
N TYR A 58 -17.50 -4.38 -16.51
CA TYR A 58 -17.10 -5.66 -15.95
C TYR A 58 -15.70 -6.08 -16.42
N GLY A 59 -15.34 -5.79 -17.68
CA GLY A 59 -13.99 -6.03 -18.20
C GLY A 59 -12.93 -5.28 -17.41
N HIS A 60 -13.18 -4.00 -17.08
CA HIS A 60 -12.28 -3.21 -16.26
C HIS A 60 -12.09 -3.80 -14.86
N LEU A 61 -13.16 -4.30 -14.24
CA LEU A 61 -13.06 -5.00 -12.96
C LEU A 61 -12.19 -6.26 -13.07
N VAL A 62 -12.39 -7.05 -14.12
CA VAL A 62 -11.60 -8.27 -14.37
C VAL A 62 -10.13 -7.94 -14.55
N ASP A 63 -9.78 -6.88 -15.27
CA ASP A 63 -8.41 -6.44 -15.48
C ASP A 63 -7.74 -6.01 -14.16
N VAL A 64 -8.46 -5.28 -13.31
CA VAL A 64 -7.98 -4.90 -11.97
C VAL A 64 -7.77 -6.14 -11.10
N VAL A 65 -8.70 -7.10 -11.08
CA VAL A 65 -8.56 -8.35 -10.32
C VAL A 65 -7.39 -9.21 -10.84
N ARG A 66 -7.19 -9.24 -12.15
CA ARG A 66 -6.04 -9.94 -12.76
C ARG A 66 -4.71 -9.23 -12.51
N GLY A 67 -4.74 -7.99 -12.03
CA GLY A 67 -3.56 -7.18 -11.76
C GLY A 67 -3.00 -6.51 -13.02
N ARG A 68 -3.76 -6.41 -14.10
CA ARG A 68 -3.31 -5.71 -15.32
C ARG A 68 -3.26 -4.20 -15.13
N CYS A 69 -4.04 -3.67 -14.21
CA CYS A 69 -4.04 -2.26 -13.83
C CYS A 69 -4.41 -2.12 -12.35
N PHE A 70 -4.14 -0.93 -11.79
CA PHE A 70 -4.58 -0.53 -10.47
C PHE A 70 -5.23 0.86 -10.55
N ASN A 71 -6.50 0.93 -10.16
CA ASN A 71 -7.34 2.14 -10.20
C ASN A 71 -7.87 2.53 -8.80
N GLY A 72 -7.26 1.99 -7.74
CA GLY A 72 -7.62 2.30 -6.35
C GLY A 72 -6.80 3.45 -5.77
N CYS A 73 -7.04 3.77 -4.49
CA CYS A 73 -6.24 4.75 -3.76
C CYS A 73 -4.85 4.19 -3.40
N ALA A 74 -3.80 4.63 -4.09
CA ALA A 74 -2.42 4.18 -3.89
C ALA A 74 -1.92 4.38 -2.44
N LEU A 75 -2.14 5.57 -1.87
CA LEU A 75 -1.70 5.89 -0.51
C LEU A 75 -2.28 4.92 0.51
N LYS A 76 -3.56 4.59 0.39
CA LYS A 76 -4.25 3.69 1.31
C LYS A 76 -3.77 2.25 1.16
N LEU A 77 -3.48 1.79 -0.06
CA LEU A 77 -2.90 0.47 -0.30
C LEU A 77 -1.50 0.33 0.33
N ILE A 78 -0.64 1.32 0.10
CA ILE A 78 0.73 1.35 0.65
C ILE A 78 0.70 1.39 2.18
N ASN A 79 -0.17 2.23 2.76
CA ASN A 79 -0.30 2.34 4.21
C ASN A 79 -0.84 1.04 4.82
N TRP A 80 -1.82 0.40 4.18
CA TRP A 80 -2.33 -0.90 4.59
C TRP A 80 -1.21 -1.96 4.61
N ARG A 81 -0.39 -2.04 3.55
CA ARG A 81 0.75 -2.97 3.48
C ARG A 81 1.74 -2.74 4.62
N ASN A 82 2.08 -1.48 4.89
CA ASN A 82 3.00 -1.13 5.98
C ASN A 82 2.45 -1.57 7.34
N ARG A 83 1.16 -1.35 7.58
CA ARG A 83 0.50 -1.80 8.82
C ARG A 83 0.53 -3.31 8.99
N VAL A 84 0.20 -4.07 7.93
CA VAL A 84 0.23 -5.54 7.98
C VAL A 84 1.64 -6.05 8.29
N ARG A 85 2.65 -5.50 7.61
CA ARG A 85 4.04 -5.87 7.83
C ARG A 85 4.48 -5.58 9.27
N VAL A 86 4.20 -4.39 9.79
CA VAL A 86 4.53 -4.03 11.18
C VAL A 86 3.87 -4.98 12.17
N ASN A 87 2.59 -5.31 11.99
CA ASN A 87 1.90 -6.26 12.86
C ASN A 87 2.53 -7.65 12.81
N MET A 88 2.95 -8.12 11.64
CA MET A 88 3.64 -9.39 11.49
C MET A 88 5.00 -9.41 12.18
N TRP A 89 5.79 -8.33 12.06
CA TRP A 89 7.05 -8.18 12.79
C TRP A 89 6.83 -8.15 14.31
N ARG A 90 5.79 -7.48 14.80
CA ARG A 90 5.45 -7.45 16.22
C ARG A 90 5.09 -8.85 16.76
N ALA A 91 4.33 -9.62 15.98
CA ALA A 91 3.99 -11.00 16.35
C ALA A 91 5.24 -11.89 16.37
N ALA A 92 6.09 -11.80 15.35
CA ALA A 92 7.35 -12.54 15.28
C ALA A 92 8.30 -12.18 16.43
N SER A 93 8.44 -10.89 16.75
CA SER A 93 9.27 -10.44 17.88
C SER A 93 8.73 -10.94 19.22
N ALA A 94 7.41 -10.90 19.42
CA ALA A 94 6.78 -11.39 20.65
C ALA A 94 7.00 -12.90 20.81
N PHE A 95 6.87 -13.66 19.72
CA PHE A 95 7.14 -15.10 19.74
C PHE A 95 8.61 -15.40 20.08
N CYS A 96 9.56 -14.72 19.44
CA CYS A 96 10.98 -14.85 19.78
C CYS A 96 11.23 -14.56 21.25
N ILE A 97 10.77 -13.42 21.77
CA ILE A 97 10.97 -13.04 23.18
C ILE A 97 10.36 -14.11 24.10
N ALA A 98 9.14 -14.57 23.84
CA ALA A 98 8.49 -15.60 24.64
C ALA A 98 9.28 -16.92 24.64
N THR A 99 9.78 -17.35 23.48
CA THR A 99 10.60 -18.58 23.39
C THR A 99 11.92 -18.46 24.16
N TRP A 100 12.62 -17.32 24.04
CA TRP A 100 13.86 -17.08 24.77
C TRP A 100 13.63 -16.96 26.28
N SER A 101 12.56 -16.27 26.71
CA SER A 101 12.19 -16.20 28.13
C SER A 101 11.88 -17.58 28.70
N LEU A 102 11.20 -18.44 27.95
CA LEU A 102 10.93 -19.83 28.37
C LEU A 102 12.22 -20.64 28.51
N ILE A 103 13.14 -20.54 27.56
CA ILE A 103 14.44 -21.23 27.59
C ILE A 103 15.25 -20.80 28.82
N ILE A 104 15.34 -19.48 29.07
CA ILE A 104 16.06 -18.93 30.23
C ILE A 104 15.42 -19.42 31.53
N PHE A 105 14.08 -19.41 31.62
CA PHE A 105 13.36 -19.88 32.80
C PHE A 105 13.64 -21.36 33.10
N ILE A 106 13.61 -22.22 32.08
CA ILE A 106 13.96 -23.64 32.21
C ILE A 106 15.42 -23.82 32.66
N ALA A 107 16.35 -23.05 32.09
CA ALA A 107 17.76 -23.13 32.47
C ALA A 107 18.00 -22.75 33.94
N ILE A 108 17.35 -21.69 34.43
CA ILE A 108 17.42 -21.27 35.83
C ILE A 108 16.83 -22.36 36.75
N TRP A 109 15.69 -22.94 36.36
CA TRP A 109 15.05 -24.00 37.14
C TRP A 109 15.89 -25.27 37.25
N LEU A 110 16.66 -25.62 36.21
CA LEU A 110 17.57 -26.77 36.23
C LEU A 110 18.86 -26.54 37.03
N LEU A 111 19.24 -25.27 37.27
CA LEU A 111 20.42 -24.89 38.04
C LEU A 111 20.14 -24.76 39.54
N SER A 112 18.87 -24.68 39.94
CA SER A 112 18.43 -24.62 41.34
C SER A 112 18.15 -26.00 41.92
#